data_AF-X1RZE6-F1
#
_entry.id   AF-X1RZE6-F1
#
_cell.length_a   1.000
_cell.length_b   1.000
_cell.length_c   1.000
_cell.angle_alpha   90.00
_cell.angle_beta   90.00
_cell.angle_gamma   90.00
#
_symmetry.space_group_name_H-M   'P 1'
#
loop_
_entity.id
_entity.type
_entity.pdbx_description
1 polymer ?
#
loop_
_entity_poly.entity_id
_entity_poly.type
_entity_poly.pdbx_seq_one_letter_code
_entity_poly.pdbx_strand_id
1 'polypeptide(L)'
;RLIFHHTVVIGTGADPRAKGGYNILKNISFRTSKMEEPINCPGMGLYLFNHIFNSIEPTYDPILAADGKYDCVVDLPFALPFLARQEDTIIDSGRYSHLELQIALGGVADLFGTPGDATNVTTLDITLLRSKTCASKDGKGKPYFLPYIKHMPPFQALTKGYCDIESSEDLILFGFFAMAHDLATWGTVGTAFTGEPADVLDDITWRNQVMPFVQRQKLGWFKEERAQLSNNRTFTGLYPHIFTREGSFGNAFYTGGQSEIKFEIGSVIGTPTTPQVDLIIFGARTLRPM
;
A
#
# COMPACT_ATOMS: atom_id res chain seq x y z
N ARG A 1 10.01 -0.71 11.71
CA ARG A 1 10.53 -1.70 10.77
C ARG A 1 10.19 -3.09 11.25
N LEU A 2 9.66 -3.91 10.37
CA LEU A 2 9.34 -5.32 10.57
C LEU A 2 10.30 -6.13 9.69
N ILE A 3 10.95 -7.13 10.25
CA ILE A 3 11.85 -8.03 9.53
C ILE A 3 11.28 -9.44 9.69
N PHE A 4 10.79 -10.00 8.59
CA PHE A 4 10.25 -11.35 8.58
C PHE A 4 11.32 -12.32 8.12
N HIS A 5 11.50 -13.40 8.87
CA HIS A 5 12.41 -14.48 8.52
C HIS A 5 11.58 -15.71 8.17
N HIS A 6 11.66 -16.16 6.93
CA HIS A 6 10.95 -17.32 6.42
C HIS A 6 11.94 -18.48 6.32
N THR A 7 11.73 -19.54 7.11
CA THR A 7 12.46 -20.79 6.96
C THR A 7 11.59 -21.76 6.19
N VAL A 8 12.03 -22.10 4.98
CA VAL A 8 11.29 -22.97 4.06
C VAL A 8 12.02 -24.30 3.93
N VAL A 9 11.24 -25.39 3.96
CA VAL A 9 11.68 -26.72 3.53
C VAL A 9 10.84 -27.13 2.33
N ILE A 10 11.50 -27.48 1.23
CA ILE A 10 10.93 -27.80 -0.07
C ILE A 10 11.18 -29.26 -0.41
N GLY A 11 10.09 -29.98 -0.67
CA GLY A 11 10.08 -31.31 -1.29
C GLY A 11 10.09 -31.20 -2.81
N THR A 12 9.14 -31.83 -3.49
CA THR A 12 9.05 -31.81 -4.95
C THR A 12 7.94 -30.89 -5.47
N GLY A 13 8.17 -30.30 -6.65
CA GLY A 13 7.12 -29.60 -7.41
C GLY A 13 6.79 -28.17 -6.95
N ALA A 14 7.65 -27.55 -6.13
CA ALA A 14 7.46 -26.16 -5.72
C ALA A 14 7.96 -25.17 -6.81
N ASP A 15 7.09 -24.24 -7.20
CA ASP A 15 7.42 -23.17 -8.16
C ASP A 15 7.49 -21.82 -7.41
N PRO A 16 8.68 -21.22 -7.19
CA PRO A 16 8.85 -20.09 -6.29
C PRO A 16 8.34 -18.77 -6.87
N ARG A 17 7.70 -17.96 -6.03
CA ARG A 17 7.43 -16.55 -6.33
C ARG A 17 8.54 -15.71 -5.71
N ALA A 18 9.33 -15.01 -6.53
CA ALA A 18 10.47 -14.23 -6.03
C ALA A 18 10.10 -13.26 -4.88
N LYS A 19 8.93 -12.61 -4.95
CA LYS A 19 8.42 -11.73 -3.89
C LYS A 19 7.40 -12.40 -2.96
N GLY A 20 7.42 -13.73 -2.88
CA GLY A 20 6.51 -14.54 -2.07
C GLY A 20 6.52 -14.14 -0.60
N GLY A 21 7.67 -13.74 -0.05
CA GLY A 21 7.81 -13.25 1.32
C GLY A 21 6.92 -12.04 1.64
N TYR A 22 6.54 -11.23 0.65
CA TYR A 22 5.58 -10.13 0.83
C TYR A 22 4.12 -10.57 0.57
N ASN A 23 3.90 -11.59 -0.26
CA ASN A 23 2.57 -12.13 -0.60
C ASN A 23 1.95 -12.97 0.53
N ILE A 24 2.79 -13.62 1.34
CA ILE A 24 2.35 -14.34 2.54
C ILE A 24 1.86 -13.36 3.62
N LEU A 25 2.22 -12.08 3.57
CA LEU A 25 1.76 -11.05 4.50
C LEU A 25 0.40 -10.51 4.04
N LYS A 26 -0.67 -11.24 4.35
CA LYS A 26 -2.06 -10.94 3.92
C LYS A 26 -2.56 -9.60 4.40
N ASN A 27 -2.23 -9.25 5.64
CA ASN A 27 -2.53 -7.94 6.16
C ASN A 27 -1.59 -7.56 7.29
N ILE A 28 -1.21 -6.28 7.34
CA ILE A 28 -0.53 -5.67 8.47
C ILE A 28 -1.41 -4.50 8.91
N SER A 29 -2.04 -4.64 10.07
CA SER A 29 -2.88 -3.60 10.66
C SER A 29 -2.27 -3.06 11.95
N PHE A 30 -2.22 -1.74 12.06
CA PHE A 30 -1.80 -1.04 13.26
C PHE A 30 -2.98 -0.23 13.78
N ARG A 31 -3.35 -0.45 15.05
CA ARG A 31 -4.49 0.20 15.70
C ARG A 31 -4.07 0.88 16.99
N THR A 32 -4.72 2.00 17.31
CA THR A 32 -4.50 2.73 18.55
C THR A 32 -5.61 2.42 19.56
N SER A 33 -5.35 2.69 20.85
CA SER A 33 -6.36 2.59 21.92
C SER A 33 -7.59 3.49 21.74
N LYS A 34 -7.57 4.39 20.74
CA LYS A 34 -8.69 5.27 20.37
C LYS A 34 -9.45 4.76 19.14
N MET A 35 -9.22 3.51 18.73
CA MET A 35 -9.82 2.89 17.55
C MET A 35 -9.40 3.55 16.23
N GLU A 36 -8.27 4.26 16.21
CA GLU A 36 -7.71 4.80 14.97
C GLU A 36 -6.85 3.74 14.30
N GLU A 37 -6.95 3.62 12.98
CA GLU A 37 -6.24 2.61 12.19
C GLU A 37 -5.32 3.30 11.16
N PRO A 38 -4.10 3.73 11.56
CA PRO A 38 -3.20 4.43 10.66
C PRO A 38 -2.68 3.59 9.49
N ILE A 39 -2.57 2.28 9.68
CA ILE A 39 -2.07 1.35 8.67
C ILE A 39 -2.97 0.12 8.67
N ASN A 40 -3.46 -0.26 7.50
CA ASN A 40 -4.17 -1.50 7.25
C ASN A 40 -3.92 -1.89 5.79
N CYS A 41 -2.85 -2.63 5.55
CA CYS A 41 -2.34 -2.87 4.20
C CYS A 41 -1.62 -4.23 4.10
N PRO A 42 -1.76 -4.98 2.99
CA PRO A 42 -0.97 -6.18 2.75
C PRO A 42 0.52 -5.84 2.62
N GLY A 43 1.39 -6.83 2.88
CA GLY A 43 2.84 -6.63 2.86
C GLY A 43 3.36 -6.18 1.49
N MET A 44 2.83 -6.73 0.39
CA MET A 44 3.18 -6.29 -0.96
C MET A 44 2.85 -4.82 -1.20
N GLY A 45 1.72 -4.35 -0.66
CA GLY A 45 1.31 -2.96 -0.73
C GLY A 45 2.31 -2.02 -0.05
N LEU A 46 2.74 -2.40 1.15
CA LEU A 46 3.74 -1.65 1.91
C LEU A 46 5.14 -1.74 1.27
N TYR A 47 5.51 -2.87 0.67
CA TYR A 47 6.74 -3.01 -0.11
C TYR A 47 6.77 -1.99 -1.25
N LEU A 48 5.70 -1.90 -2.05
CA LEU A 48 5.60 -0.95 -3.16
C LEU A 48 5.59 0.49 -2.67
N PHE A 49 4.87 0.78 -1.59
CA PHE A 49 4.89 2.09 -0.95
C PHE A 49 6.31 2.51 -0.53
N ASN A 50 7.01 1.63 0.19
CA ASN A 50 8.36 1.90 0.66
C ASN A 50 9.33 2.08 -0.50
N HIS A 51 9.24 1.26 -1.55
CA HIS A 51 10.09 1.41 -2.74
C HIS A 51 9.83 2.75 -3.44
N ILE A 52 8.56 3.08 -3.73
CA ILE A 52 8.20 4.30 -4.47
C ILE A 52 8.61 5.56 -3.71
N PHE A 53 8.35 5.61 -2.41
CA PHE A 53 8.53 6.84 -1.64
C PHE A 53 9.91 7.00 -0.99
N ASN A 54 10.63 5.91 -0.74
CA ASN A 54 12.01 6.00 -0.27
C ASN A 54 13.04 6.01 -1.42
N SER A 55 12.60 5.78 -2.66
CA SER A 55 13.47 5.64 -3.85
C SER A 55 14.56 4.55 -3.69
N ILE A 56 14.36 3.61 -2.78
CA ILE A 56 15.26 2.50 -2.47
C ILE A 56 14.42 1.24 -2.32
N GLU A 57 14.79 0.18 -3.02
CA GLU A 57 14.13 -1.11 -2.91
C GLU A 57 14.31 -1.67 -1.48
N PRO A 58 13.22 -2.04 -0.78
CA PRO A 58 13.32 -2.71 0.51
C PRO A 58 14.14 -3.99 0.41
N THR A 59 14.97 -4.27 1.41
CA THR A 59 15.80 -5.48 1.45
C THR A 59 14.93 -6.74 1.52
N TYR A 60 15.19 -7.71 0.65
CA TYR A 60 14.62 -9.05 0.72
C TYR A 60 15.51 -10.09 0.05
N ASP A 61 15.34 -11.34 0.44
CA ASP A 61 15.85 -12.50 -0.28
C ASP A 61 14.74 -13.04 -1.19
N PRO A 62 15.00 -13.22 -2.50
CA PRO A 62 14.01 -13.82 -3.38
C PRO A 62 13.76 -15.26 -2.96
N ILE A 63 12.49 -15.66 -2.86
CA ILE A 63 12.15 -17.07 -2.61
C ILE A 63 12.66 -17.92 -3.78
N LEU A 64 13.33 -19.03 -3.48
CA LEU A 64 13.85 -19.99 -4.46
C LEU A 64 13.22 -21.36 -4.26
N ALA A 65 13.36 -22.23 -5.26
CA ALA A 65 12.96 -23.64 -5.20
C ALA A 65 13.99 -24.48 -4.42
N ALA A 66 14.44 -23.99 -3.28
CA ALA A 66 15.37 -24.69 -2.39
C ALA A 66 15.05 -24.44 -0.92
N ASP A 67 15.45 -25.40 -0.08
CA ASP A 67 15.53 -25.25 1.37
C ASP A 67 16.37 -24.02 1.70
N GLY A 68 15.88 -23.17 2.59
CA GLY A 68 16.56 -21.94 2.87
C GLY A 68 15.90 -21.06 3.90
N LYS A 69 16.61 -19.99 4.22
CA LYS A 69 16.11 -18.86 4.99
C LYS A 69 16.01 -17.67 4.05
N TYR A 70 14.86 -17.02 4.07
CA TYR A 70 14.57 -15.88 3.22
C TYR A 70 14.02 -14.76 4.08
N ASP A 71 14.63 -13.59 3.99
CA ASP A 71 14.21 -12.44 4.76
C ASP A 71 13.41 -11.46 3.91
N CYS A 72 12.44 -10.77 4.51
CA CYS A 72 11.81 -9.62 3.88
C CYS A 72 11.59 -8.48 4.88
N VAL A 73 11.85 -7.25 4.45
CA VAL A 73 11.78 -6.07 5.30
C VAL A 73 10.58 -5.21 4.92
N VAL A 74 9.71 -4.94 5.89
CA VAL A 74 8.57 -4.04 5.73
C VAL A 74 8.69 -2.87 6.70
N ASP A 75 8.75 -1.65 6.17
CA ASP A 75 8.67 -0.45 6.98
C ASP A 75 7.22 0.03 7.11
N LEU A 76 6.84 0.36 8.35
CA LEU A 76 5.57 0.99 8.69
C LEU A 76 5.82 2.50 8.77
N PRO A 77 5.32 3.30 7.81
CA PRO A 77 5.68 4.70 7.72
C PRO A 77 4.83 5.53 8.69
N PHE A 78 5.43 5.85 9.84
CA PHE A 78 4.89 6.84 10.78
C PHE A 78 5.51 8.23 10.62
N ALA A 79 6.45 8.38 9.70
CA ALA A 79 6.92 9.67 9.21
C ALA A 79 6.93 9.56 7.68
N LEU A 80 6.04 10.29 7.00
CA LEU A 80 5.87 10.13 5.56
C LEU A 80 6.99 10.87 4.82
N PRO A 81 7.91 10.16 4.12
CA PRO A 81 9.19 10.72 3.66
C PRO A 81 9.03 11.75 2.53
N PHE A 82 7.91 11.69 1.80
CA PHE A 82 7.62 12.60 0.69
C PHE A 82 6.99 13.93 1.13
N LEU A 83 6.68 14.10 2.43
CA LEU A 83 6.14 15.34 2.96
C LEU A 83 7.26 16.31 3.33
N ALA A 84 7.02 17.60 3.11
CA ALA A 84 7.95 18.67 3.48
C ALA A 84 8.13 18.77 5.01
N ARG A 85 7.07 18.45 5.77
CA ARG A 85 7.04 18.44 7.25
C ARG A 85 6.67 17.06 7.76
N GLN A 86 7.63 16.14 7.69
CA GLN A 86 7.45 14.74 8.07
C GLN A 86 7.07 14.60 9.56
N GLU A 87 7.55 15.53 10.39
CA GLU A 87 7.32 15.55 11.83
C GLU A 87 5.85 15.70 12.22
N ASP A 88 5.02 16.27 11.33
CA ASP A 88 3.59 16.47 11.57
C ASP A 88 2.80 15.14 11.54
N THR A 89 3.41 14.05 11.08
CA THR A 89 2.80 12.70 11.00
C THR A 89 3.34 11.68 12.02
N ILE A 90 4.37 12.04 12.79
CA ILE A 90 4.99 11.14 13.77
C ILE A 90 3.96 10.67 14.80
N ILE A 91 3.93 9.37 15.10
CA ILE A 91 3.06 8.86 16.17
C ILE A 91 3.47 9.47 17.53
N ASP A 92 2.52 10.18 18.15
CA ASP A 92 2.61 10.59 19.56
C ASP A 92 2.11 9.47 20.47
N SER A 93 3.03 8.61 20.93
CA SER A 93 2.69 7.51 21.83
C SER A 93 2.09 7.96 23.17
N GLY A 94 2.31 9.21 23.58
CA GLY A 94 1.71 9.79 24.79
C GLY A 94 0.19 9.99 24.69
N ARG A 95 -0.40 9.92 23.48
CA ARG A 95 -1.85 10.04 23.26
C ARG A 95 -2.61 8.75 23.50
N TYR A 96 -1.93 7.60 23.54
CA TYR A 96 -2.55 6.28 23.54
C TYR A 96 -2.13 5.47 24.76
N SER A 97 -3.05 4.70 25.33
CA SER A 97 -2.73 3.79 26.44
C SER A 97 -2.06 2.51 25.96
N HIS A 98 -2.37 2.08 24.73
CA HIS A 98 -1.75 0.95 24.05
C HIS A 98 -1.83 1.14 22.53
N LEU A 99 -0.98 0.37 21.84
CA LEU A 99 -0.90 0.28 20.38
C LEU A 99 -0.91 -1.21 20.03
N GLU A 100 -1.71 -1.61 19.05
CA GLU A 100 -1.85 -2.99 18.62
C GLU A 100 -1.31 -3.15 17.20
N LEU A 101 -0.38 -4.08 17.02
CA LEU A 101 0.09 -4.52 15.71
C LEU A 101 -0.43 -5.94 15.48
N GLN A 102 -1.33 -6.09 14.51
CA GLN A 102 -1.85 -7.37 14.09
C GLN A 102 -1.33 -7.70 12.69
N ILE A 103 -0.83 -8.92 12.53
CA ILE A 103 -0.28 -9.42 11.26
C ILE A 103 -1.02 -10.70 10.92
N ALA A 104 -1.66 -10.71 9.75
CA ALA A 104 -2.28 -11.89 9.18
C ALA A 104 -1.32 -12.53 8.17
N LEU A 105 -0.95 -13.78 8.41
CA LEU A 105 -0.13 -14.58 7.51
C LEU A 105 -1.01 -15.49 6.66
N GLY A 106 -0.56 -15.71 5.43
CA GLY A 106 -1.11 -16.64 4.48
C GLY A 106 -0.49 -18.03 4.59
N GLY A 107 -0.66 -18.81 3.54
CA GLY A 107 -0.13 -20.17 3.44
C GLY A 107 1.08 -20.27 2.51
N VAL A 108 1.54 -21.51 2.32
CA VAL A 108 2.65 -21.84 1.43
C VAL A 108 2.33 -21.49 -0.04
N ALA A 109 1.06 -21.55 -0.44
CA ALA A 109 0.60 -21.12 -1.77
C ALA A 109 0.82 -19.61 -2.06
N ASP A 110 1.20 -18.83 -1.05
CA ASP A 110 1.53 -17.41 -1.24
C ASP A 110 3.01 -17.19 -1.51
N LEU A 111 3.86 -18.10 -1.01
CA LEU A 111 5.29 -18.13 -1.27
C LEU A 111 5.61 -18.73 -2.64
N PHE A 112 4.74 -19.63 -3.14
CA PHE A 112 4.96 -20.42 -4.35
C PHE A 112 3.76 -20.33 -5.30
N GLY A 113 3.99 -20.27 -6.61
CA GLY A 113 2.96 -20.37 -7.64
C GLY A 113 2.30 -21.75 -7.67
N THR A 114 3.10 -22.80 -7.48
CA THR A 114 2.65 -24.15 -7.15
C THR A 114 3.32 -24.56 -5.84
N PRO A 115 2.58 -24.81 -4.75
CA PRO A 115 3.18 -25.04 -3.43
C PRO A 115 3.95 -26.36 -3.31
N GLY A 116 3.56 -27.41 -4.06
CA GLY A 116 4.16 -28.74 -3.94
C GLY A 116 4.17 -29.24 -2.48
N ASP A 117 5.19 -29.99 -2.12
CA ASP A 117 5.46 -30.43 -0.74
C ASP A 117 6.36 -29.41 -0.02
N ALA A 118 5.88 -28.19 0.23
CA ALA A 118 6.65 -27.19 0.96
C ALA A 118 6.04 -26.88 2.34
N THR A 119 6.92 -26.58 3.30
CA THR A 119 6.54 -26.09 4.63
C THR A 119 7.26 -24.77 4.90
N ASN A 120 6.63 -23.91 5.70
CA ASN A 120 7.20 -22.62 6.06
C ASN A 120 7.01 -22.34 7.56
N VAL A 121 8.08 -21.86 8.19
CA VAL A 121 8.06 -21.27 9.53
C VAL A 121 8.47 -19.81 9.41
N THR A 122 7.62 -18.89 9.87
CA THR A 122 7.91 -17.45 9.86
C THR A 122 8.17 -16.96 11.28
N THR A 123 9.27 -16.24 11.48
CA THR A 123 9.52 -15.44 12.69
C THR A 123 9.57 -13.94 12.34
N LEU A 124 9.38 -13.08 13.34
CA LEU A 124 9.31 -11.64 13.15
C LEU A 124 10.18 -10.91 14.17
N ASP A 125 11.07 -10.07 13.66
CA ASP A 125 11.81 -9.09 14.45
C ASP A 125 11.22 -7.68 14.25
N ILE A 126 11.02 -6.96 15.36
CA ILE A 126 10.46 -5.61 15.35
C ILE A 126 11.50 -4.61 15.79
N THR A 127 11.84 -3.68 14.90
CA THR A 127 12.72 -2.55 15.21
C THR A 127 11.91 -1.26 15.23
N LEU A 128 11.97 -0.57 16.38
CA LEU A 128 11.34 0.73 16.60
C LEU A 128 12.34 1.85 16.34
N LEU A 129 12.00 2.74 15.42
CA LEU A 129 12.73 3.98 15.19
C LEU A 129 12.03 5.10 15.96
N ARG A 130 12.79 5.84 16.77
CA ARG A 130 12.28 6.94 17.60
C ARG A 130 13.05 8.21 17.29
N SER A 131 12.38 9.36 17.31
CA SER A 131 13.09 10.64 17.27
C SER A 131 13.94 10.78 18.55
N LYS A 132 15.16 11.31 18.42
CA LYS A 132 16.05 11.56 19.57
C LYS A 132 15.56 12.71 20.45
N THR A 133 14.79 13.63 19.86
CA THR A 133 14.30 14.85 20.53
C THR A 133 12.83 15.08 20.16
N CYS A 134 12.19 15.99 20.89
CA CYS A 134 10.87 16.49 20.52
C CYS A 134 10.93 17.12 19.12
N ALA A 135 9.84 17.00 18.37
CA ALA A 135 9.73 17.53 17.01
C ALA A 135 9.84 19.07 16.95
N SER A 136 9.53 19.76 18.04
CA SER A 136 9.68 21.21 18.12
C SER A 136 10.82 21.65 19.05
N LYS A 137 11.39 22.82 18.72
CA LYS A 137 12.43 23.48 19.52
C LYS A 137 12.00 23.82 20.94
N ASP A 138 10.70 24.01 21.17
CA ASP A 138 10.12 24.35 22.48
C ASP A 138 9.62 23.12 23.26
N GLY A 139 9.74 21.91 22.70
CA GLY A 139 9.28 20.67 23.32
C GLY A 139 7.75 20.51 23.41
N LYS A 140 6.97 21.45 22.85
CA LYS A 140 5.49 21.46 22.92
C LYS A 140 4.80 21.10 21.61
N GLY A 141 5.53 21.10 20.51
CA GLY A 141 5.05 20.74 19.18
C GLY A 141 4.71 19.26 19.14
N LYS A 142 3.53 18.99 18.62
CA LYS A 142 2.92 17.67 18.56
C LYS A 142 2.46 17.45 17.12
N PRO A 143 2.38 16.19 16.68
CA PRO A 143 1.87 15.87 15.36
C PRO A 143 0.46 16.43 15.18
N TYR A 144 0.22 17.01 14.01
CA TYR A 144 -1.09 17.50 13.59
C TYR A 144 -1.92 16.40 12.93
N PHE A 145 -1.25 15.39 12.36
CA PHE A 145 -1.89 14.35 11.59
C PHE A 145 -1.45 12.97 12.02
N LEU A 146 -2.31 12.00 11.73
CA LEU A 146 -2.04 10.58 11.81
C LEU A 146 -1.98 10.02 10.39
N PRO A 147 -0.94 9.27 10.00
CA PRO A 147 -0.90 8.60 8.70
C PRO A 147 -2.15 7.76 8.50
N TYR A 148 -2.57 7.65 7.24
CA TYR A 148 -3.70 6.81 6.85
C TYR A 148 -3.31 6.06 5.60
N ILE A 149 -2.97 4.78 5.73
CA ILE A 149 -2.62 3.89 4.62
C ILE A 149 -3.57 2.70 4.70
N LYS A 150 -4.43 2.56 3.70
CA LYS A 150 -5.50 1.58 3.71
C LYS A 150 -5.58 0.84 2.38
N HIS A 151 -5.64 -0.47 2.47
CA HIS A 151 -6.03 -1.34 1.38
C HIS A 151 -7.55 -1.40 1.30
N MET A 152 -8.10 -1.07 0.13
CA MET A 152 -9.51 -1.19 -0.15
C MET A 152 -9.79 -2.60 -0.65
N PRO A 153 -10.94 -3.20 -0.31
CA PRO A 153 -11.33 -4.47 -0.88
C PRO A 153 -11.33 -4.40 -2.42
N PRO A 154 -10.67 -5.33 -3.14
CA PRO A 154 -10.70 -5.33 -4.58
C PRO A 154 -12.11 -5.38 -5.13
N PHE A 155 -12.31 -4.71 -6.26
CA PHE A 155 -13.59 -4.64 -6.94
C PHE A 155 -13.47 -5.13 -8.38
N GLN A 156 -14.55 -5.72 -8.88
CA GLN A 156 -14.64 -6.21 -10.26
C GLN A 156 -14.80 -5.03 -11.22
N ALA A 157 -13.85 -4.89 -12.14
CA ALA A 157 -13.79 -3.77 -13.07
C ALA A 157 -14.96 -3.77 -14.07
N LEU A 158 -15.40 -4.95 -14.51
CA LEU A 158 -16.46 -5.07 -15.53
C LEU A 158 -17.87 -4.86 -14.98
N THR A 159 -18.14 -5.30 -13.75
CA THR A 159 -19.49 -5.30 -13.18
C THR A 159 -19.75 -4.12 -12.25
N LYS A 160 -18.77 -3.75 -11.42
CA LYS A 160 -18.88 -2.58 -10.54
C LYS A 160 -18.30 -1.34 -11.21
N GLY A 161 -17.10 -1.45 -11.79
CA GLY A 161 -16.42 -0.33 -12.48
C GLY A 161 -15.90 0.79 -11.57
N TYR A 162 -16.25 0.76 -10.27
CA TYR A 162 -15.80 1.77 -9.31
C TYR A 162 -15.54 1.23 -7.90
N CYS A 163 -14.74 1.97 -7.13
CA CYS A 163 -14.53 1.81 -5.69
C CYS A 163 -14.99 3.08 -4.96
N ASP A 164 -15.76 2.90 -3.90
CA ASP A 164 -16.20 4.00 -3.03
C ASP A 164 -15.08 4.31 -2.04
N ILE A 165 -14.66 5.56 -2.00
CA ILE A 165 -13.60 6.03 -1.12
C ILE A 165 -14.23 6.73 0.06
N GLU A 166 -13.67 6.50 1.24
CA GLU A 166 -14.15 7.13 2.46
C GLU A 166 -14.12 8.65 2.34
N SER A 167 -15.22 9.27 2.75
CA SER A 167 -15.36 10.70 2.87
C SER A 167 -15.51 11.08 4.34
N SER A 168 -14.59 11.89 4.83
CA SER A 168 -14.59 12.34 6.22
C SER A 168 -14.02 13.75 6.34
N GLU A 169 -14.51 14.54 7.29
CA GLU A 169 -14.02 15.90 7.54
C GLU A 169 -12.56 15.92 8.02
N ASP A 170 -12.09 14.84 8.63
CA ASP A 170 -10.72 14.75 9.13
C ASP A 170 -9.73 14.18 8.10
N LEU A 171 -10.18 13.66 6.96
CA LEU A 171 -9.37 12.89 6.03
C LEU A 171 -8.90 13.70 4.81
N ILE A 172 -7.58 13.72 4.63
CA ILE A 172 -6.89 14.19 3.42
C ILE A 172 -6.20 13.01 2.73
N LEU A 173 -6.33 12.92 1.41
CA LEU A 173 -5.68 11.91 0.58
C LEU A 173 -4.48 12.52 -0.12
N PHE A 174 -3.34 11.85 0.00
CA PHE A 174 -2.12 12.21 -0.71
C PHE A 174 -2.04 11.53 -2.07
N GLY A 175 -2.66 10.35 -2.20
CA GLY A 175 -2.72 9.62 -3.44
C GLY A 175 -3.21 8.20 -3.25
N PHE A 176 -3.00 7.40 -4.29
CA PHE A 176 -3.31 5.99 -4.28
C PHE A 176 -2.41 5.22 -5.25
N PHE A 177 -2.38 3.90 -5.05
CA PHE A 177 -1.83 2.93 -5.97
C PHE A 177 -2.93 1.99 -6.41
N ALA A 178 -3.16 1.91 -7.71
CA ALA A 178 -4.08 0.95 -8.31
C ALA A 178 -3.29 -0.13 -9.03
N MET A 179 -3.76 -1.38 -8.95
CA MET A 179 -3.18 -2.49 -9.69
C MET A 179 -4.28 -3.41 -10.18
N ALA A 180 -4.20 -3.78 -11.46
CA ALA A 180 -5.10 -4.77 -12.03
C ALA A 180 -4.57 -6.19 -11.78
N HIS A 181 -5.49 -7.14 -11.62
CA HIS A 181 -5.20 -8.57 -11.57
C HIS A 181 -6.41 -9.40 -12.02
N ASP A 182 -6.20 -10.68 -12.31
CA ASP A 182 -7.29 -11.62 -12.61
C ASP A 182 -7.73 -12.41 -11.37
N LEU A 183 -9.03 -12.42 -11.07
CA LEU A 183 -9.62 -13.21 -9.98
C LEU A 183 -9.32 -14.72 -10.15
N ALA A 184 -9.29 -15.21 -11.39
CA ALA A 184 -9.05 -16.62 -11.69
C ALA A 184 -7.65 -17.09 -11.27
N THR A 185 -6.67 -16.18 -11.28
CA THR A 185 -5.26 -16.49 -11.00
C THR A 185 -4.91 -16.32 -9.52
N TRP A 186 -5.63 -15.44 -8.80
CA TRP A 186 -5.22 -15.00 -7.46
C TRP A 186 -6.21 -15.33 -6.33
N GLY A 187 -7.35 -15.94 -6.65
CA GLY A 187 -8.34 -16.33 -5.63
C GLY A 187 -8.97 -15.12 -4.95
N THR A 188 -9.91 -15.38 -4.05
CA THR A 188 -10.88 -14.40 -3.54
C THR A 188 -10.28 -13.11 -2.96
N VAL A 189 -11.06 -12.02 -3.07
CA VAL A 189 -10.85 -10.66 -2.53
C VAL A 189 -10.03 -10.64 -1.22
N GLY A 190 -8.89 -9.93 -1.24
CA GLY A 190 -8.13 -9.57 -0.03
C GLY A 190 -6.87 -10.40 0.25
N THR A 191 -6.37 -11.19 -0.70
CA THR A 191 -5.25 -12.11 -0.45
C THR A 191 -3.87 -11.53 -0.73
N ALA A 192 -3.64 -10.61 -1.65
CA ALA A 192 -2.41 -9.83 -1.70
C ALA A 192 -2.63 -8.70 -2.70
N PHE A 193 -2.09 -7.52 -2.43
CA PHE A 193 -1.99 -6.49 -3.46
C PHE A 193 -1.02 -7.02 -4.53
N THR A 194 -1.52 -7.78 -5.50
CA THR A 194 -0.74 -8.50 -6.53
C THR A 194 -1.32 -8.29 -7.91
N GLY A 195 -0.47 -8.34 -8.94
CA GLY A 195 -0.84 -8.20 -10.34
C GLY A 195 0.34 -8.55 -11.23
N GLU A 196 0.08 -8.99 -12.46
CA GLU A 196 1.13 -9.28 -13.42
C GLU A 196 1.45 -8.05 -14.28
N PRO A 197 2.68 -7.92 -14.82
CA PRO A 197 3.01 -6.88 -15.79
C PRO A 197 2.08 -6.80 -17.01
N ALA A 198 1.42 -7.91 -17.35
CA ALA A 198 0.45 -7.99 -18.45
C ALA A 198 -0.93 -7.40 -18.09
N ASP A 199 -1.22 -7.20 -16.81
CA ASP A 199 -2.51 -6.67 -16.33
C ASP A 199 -2.48 -5.14 -16.37
N VAL A 200 -2.99 -4.57 -17.45
CA VAL A 200 -2.86 -3.14 -17.75
C VAL A 200 -4.22 -2.44 -17.65
N LEU A 201 -4.31 -1.48 -16.74
CA LEU A 201 -5.35 -0.44 -16.77
C LEU A 201 -5.05 0.53 -17.92
N ASP A 202 -6.07 0.89 -18.69
CA ASP A 202 -5.97 1.82 -19.82
C ASP A 202 -6.15 3.28 -19.36
N ASP A 203 -7.15 3.48 -18.52
CA ASP A 203 -7.51 4.77 -17.95
C ASP A 203 -8.18 4.63 -16.58
N ILE A 204 -8.01 5.69 -15.80
CA ILE A 204 -8.60 5.85 -14.49
C ILE A 204 -9.26 7.23 -14.42
N THR A 205 -10.35 7.30 -13.68
CA THR A 205 -11.11 8.54 -13.49
C THR A 205 -11.46 8.70 -12.03
N TRP A 206 -11.43 9.95 -11.57
CA TRP A 206 -11.93 10.34 -10.26
C TRP A 206 -13.21 11.12 -10.40
N ARG A 207 -14.24 10.65 -9.71
CA ARG A 207 -15.53 11.31 -9.63
C ARG A 207 -15.73 11.82 -8.21
N ASN A 208 -15.99 13.13 -8.10
CA ASN A 208 -16.54 13.74 -6.91
C ASN A 208 -17.64 14.74 -7.31
N GLN A 209 -18.36 15.29 -6.32
CA GLN A 209 -19.49 16.19 -6.61
C GLN A 209 -19.10 17.59 -7.07
N VAL A 210 -17.85 18.02 -6.87
CA VAL A 210 -17.39 19.41 -7.11
C VAL A 210 -16.60 19.53 -8.42
N MET A 211 -15.92 18.45 -8.83
CA MET A 211 -15.17 18.28 -10.06
C MET A 211 -15.69 17.00 -10.72
N PRO A 212 -16.66 17.12 -11.65
CA PRO A 212 -17.33 15.95 -12.23
C PRO A 212 -16.38 15.01 -12.98
N PHE A 213 -15.21 15.51 -13.40
CA PHE A 213 -14.09 14.70 -13.86
C PHE A 213 -12.78 15.40 -13.46
N VAL A 214 -12.06 14.89 -12.45
CA VAL A 214 -10.62 15.15 -12.42
C VAL A 214 -10.05 14.29 -13.54
N GLN A 215 -9.88 14.90 -14.72
CA GLN A 215 -9.27 14.41 -15.97
C GLN A 215 -9.24 12.88 -16.12
N ARG A 216 -9.99 12.34 -17.10
CA ARG A 216 -9.70 11.00 -17.65
C ARG A 216 -8.24 10.96 -18.07
N GLN A 217 -7.38 10.37 -17.25
CA GLN A 217 -5.95 10.31 -17.52
C GLN A 217 -5.69 9.01 -18.27
N LYS A 218 -5.32 9.12 -19.54
CA LYS A 218 -4.76 7.99 -20.28
C LYS A 218 -3.44 7.61 -19.63
N LEU A 219 -3.35 6.37 -19.16
CA LEU A 219 -2.21 5.90 -18.38
C LEU A 219 -0.92 5.79 -19.21
N GLY A 220 -1.02 5.81 -20.55
CA GLY A 220 0.11 5.88 -21.46
C GLY A 220 1.01 7.12 -21.26
N TRP A 221 0.44 8.29 -20.93
CA TRP A 221 1.23 9.50 -20.67
C TRP A 221 1.90 9.50 -19.29
N PHE A 222 1.31 8.82 -18.31
CA PHE A 222 1.89 8.66 -16.97
C PHE A 222 3.18 7.82 -16.99
N LYS A 223 3.24 6.81 -17.85
CA LYS A 223 4.43 5.96 -18.03
C LYS A 223 5.63 6.76 -18.58
N GLU A 224 5.40 7.70 -19.48
CA GLU A 224 6.46 8.50 -20.11
C GLU A 224 7.00 9.61 -19.19
N GLU A 225 6.12 10.32 -18.47
CA GLU A 225 6.53 11.41 -17.55
C GLU A 225 7.29 10.90 -16.32
N ARG A 226 6.87 9.75 -15.76
CA ARG A 226 7.56 9.11 -14.61
C ARG A 226 8.82 8.34 -14.99
N ALA A 227 8.91 7.81 -16.21
CA ALA A 227 10.15 7.23 -16.73
C ALA A 227 11.27 8.29 -16.86
N GLN A 228 10.92 9.57 -16.96
CA GLN A 228 11.88 10.69 -16.95
C GLN A 228 12.26 11.13 -15.54
N LEU A 229 11.37 10.99 -14.54
CA LEU A 229 11.58 11.43 -13.16
C LEU A 229 12.10 10.34 -12.22
N SER A 230 12.04 9.07 -12.62
CA SER A 230 12.57 7.94 -11.86
C SER A 230 13.40 7.04 -12.76
N ASN A 231 14.57 6.61 -12.28
CA ASN A 231 15.32 5.51 -12.89
C ASN A 231 14.56 4.16 -12.83
N ASN A 232 13.31 4.14 -12.34
CA ASN A 232 12.51 2.96 -12.09
C ASN A 232 11.61 2.62 -13.28
N ARG A 233 12.20 1.93 -14.26
CA ARG A 233 11.48 1.23 -15.34
C ARG A 233 10.71 -0.03 -14.87
N THR A 234 10.59 -0.26 -13.56
CA THR A 234 10.40 -1.60 -12.98
C THR A 234 8.98 -1.92 -12.48
N PHE A 235 8.02 -1.01 -12.58
CA PHE A 235 6.64 -1.22 -12.09
C PHE A 235 5.61 -1.27 -13.22
N THR A 236 5.73 -2.28 -14.08
CA THR A 236 4.68 -2.60 -15.04
C THR A 236 3.46 -3.16 -14.29
N GLY A 237 2.25 -2.68 -14.60
CA GLY A 237 0.99 -3.13 -13.97
C GLY A 237 0.55 -2.34 -12.73
N LEU A 238 1.42 -1.49 -12.18
CA LEU A 238 1.11 -0.60 -11.04
C LEU A 238 0.85 0.84 -11.50
N TYR A 239 -0.18 1.46 -10.94
CA TYR A 239 -0.63 2.80 -11.31
C TYR A 239 -0.67 3.74 -10.10
N PRO A 240 0.43 4.45 -9.82
CA PRO A 240 0.46 5.45 -8.78
C PRO A 240 -0.10 6.78 -9.25
N HIS A 241 -0.98 7.37 -8.46
CA HIS A 241 -1.47 8.73 -8.66
C HIS A 241 -1.32 9.51 -7.36
N ILE A 242 -0.72 10.70 -7.45
CA ILE A 242 -0.32 11.49 -6.29
C ILE A 242 -0.89 12.90 -6.45
N PHE A 243 -1.66 13.33 -5.46
CA PHE A 243 -2.28 14.66 -5.40
C PHE A 243 -1.32 15.71 -4.82
N THR A 244 -0.52 15.33 -3.81
CA THR A 244 0.36 16.25 -3.10
C THR A 244 1.54 16.69 -3.97
N ARG A 245 1.38 17.84 -4.60
CA ARG A 245 2.51 18.58 -5.18
C ARG A 245 3.36 19.17 -4.05
N GLU A 246 4.69 19.04 -4.18
CA GLU A 246 5.68 19.64 -3.26
C GLU A 246 5.67 19.10 -1.82
N GLY A 247 4.97 17.98 -1.55
CA GLY A 247 4.94 17.38 -0.22
C GLY A 247 4.16 18.18 0.82
N SER A 248 3.30 19.11 0.40
CA SER A 248 2.46 19.92 1.30
C SER A 248 1.09 19.28 1.54
N PHE A 249 0.63 19.28 2.80
CA PHE A 249 -0.74 18.87 3.16
C PHE A 249 -1.80 19.78 2.53
N GLY A 250 -1.50 21.07 2.30
CA GLY A 250 -2.45 22.01 1.69
C GLY A 250 -2.73 21.72 0.20
N ASN A 251 -1.86 20.94 -0.44
CA ASN A 251 -2.03 20.48 -1.82
C ASN A 251 -2.62 19.05 -1.88
N ALA A 252 -2.98 18.45 -0.74
CA ALA A 252 -3.63 17.15 -0.69
C ALA A 252 -5.10 17.24 -1.12
N PHE A 253 -5.67 16.11 -1.53
CA PHE A 253 -7.10 16.05 -1.82
C PHE A 253 -7.89 15.94 -0.52
N TYR A 254 -8.58 17.02 -0.15
CA TYR A 254 -9.46 17.03 1.02
C TYR A 254 -10.79 16.35 0.72
N THR A 255 -11.10 15.29 1.47
CA THR A 255 -12.33 14.51 1.25
C THR A 255 -13.57 15.20 1.81
N GLY A 256 -13.42 15.96 2.91
CA GLY A 256 -14.31 17.04 3.32
C GLY A 256 -15.80 16.70 3.50
N GLY A 257 -16.12 15.45 3.84
CA GLY A 257 -17.52 15.03 3.97
C GLY A 257 -18.33 15.12 2.66
N GLN A 258 -17.66 15.16 1.50
CA GLN A 258 -18.30 15.06 0.19
C GLN A 258 -19.20 13.82 0.13
N SER A 259 -20.38 13.91 -0.48
CA SER A 259 -21.33 12.78 -0.43
C SER A 259 -20.93 11.60 -1.32
N GLU A 260 -20.00 11.77 -2.26
CA GLU A 260 -19.53 10.71 -3.14
C GLU A 260 -18.10 10.99 -3.61
N ILE A 261 -17.19 10.07 -3.31
CA ILE A 261 -15.82 10.03 -3.86
C ILE A 261 -15.62 8.64 -4.44
N LYS A 262 -15.43 8.57 -5.76
CA LYS A 262 -15.29 7.31 -6.49
C LYS A 262 -14.02 7.28 -7.32
N PHE A 263 -13.32 6.16 -7.22
CA PHE A 263 -12.31 5.76 -8.18
C PHE A 263 -12.97 4.87 -9.24
N GLU A 264 -12.95 5.29 -10.50
CA GLU A 264 -13.59 4.60 -11.62
C GLU A 264 -12.52 4.12 -12.62
N ILE A 265 -12.77 2.97 -13.22
CA ILE A 265 -11.95 2.42 -14.31
C ILE A 265 -12.68 2.71 -15.62
N GLY A 266 -12.01 3.29 -16.62
CA GLY A 266 -12.67 3.56 -17.90
C GLY A 266 -12.64 2.36 -18.86
N SER A 267 -11.53 1.62 -18.90
CA SER A 267 -11.29 0.40 -19.67
C SER A 267 -10.09 -0.39 -19.13
N VAL A 268 -10.15 -1.71 -19.26
CA VAL A 268 -9.02 -2.63 -19.01
C VAL A 268 -8.55 -3.15 -20.37
N ILE A 269 -7.24 -3.11 -20.65
CA ILE A 269 -6.64 -3.69 -21.85
C ILE A 269 -5.79 -4.88 -21.42
N GLY A 270 -6.17 -6.07 -21.87
CA GLY A 270 -5.45 -7.30 -21.56
C GLY A 270 -6.40 -8.47 -21.33
N THR A 271 -5.80 -9.65 -21.15
CA THR A 271 -6.42 -10.98 -21.07
C THR A 271 -6.99 -11.44 -19.72
N PRO A 272 -7.32 -10.63 -18.69
CA PRO A 272 -8.05 -11.18 -17.55
C PRO A 272 -9.45 -11.62 -17.98
N THR A 273 -9.81 -12.87 -17.67
CA THR A 273 -11.19 -13.34 -17.89
C THR A 273 -12.17 -12.67 -16.92
N THR A 274 -11.68 -12.22 -15.76
CA THR A 274 -12.43 -11.54 -14.71
C THR A 274 -11.57 -10.46 -14.01
N PRO A 275 -11.33 -9.30 -14.65
CA PRO A 275 -10.42 -8.28 -14.14
C PRO A 275 -10.91 -7.66 -12.83
N GLN A 276 -10.04 -7.70 -11.83
CA GLN A 276 -10.16 -7.01 -10.55
C GLN A 276 -9.17 -5.87 -10.47
N VAL A 277 -9.50 -4.89 -9.64
CA VAL A 277 -8.58 -3.83 -9.27
C VAL A 277 -8.46 -3.75 -7.77
N ASP A 278 -7.21 -3.86 -7.32
CA ASP A 278 -6.80 -3.53 -5.97
C ASP A 278 -6.44 -2.05 -5.89
N LEU A 279 -6.75 -1.46 -4.73
CA LEU A 279 -6.48 -0.07 -4.47
C LEU A 279 -5.87 0.09 -3.07
N ILE A 280 -4.72 0.73 -2.99
CA ILE A 280 -4.16 1.24 -1.75
C ILE A 280 -4.30 2.75 -1.77
N ILE A 281 -5.03 3.30 -0.80
CA ILE A 281 -5.10 4.73 -0.58
C ILE A 281 -4.13 5.13 0.52
N PHE A 282 -3.49 6.28 0.36
CA PHE A 282 -2.62 6.85 1.39
C PHE A 282 -2.88 8.34 1.56
N GLY A 283 -2.80 8.78 2.81
CA GLY A 283 -3.27 10.08 3.25
C GLY A 283 -2.89 10.33 4.70
N ALA A 284 -3.60 11.26 5.33
CA ALA A 284 -3.53 11.46 6.75
C ALA A 284 -4.88 11.92 7.32
N ARG A 285 -5.08 11.66 8.61
CA ARG A 285 -6.22 12.16 9.38
C ARG A 285 -5.80 13.25 10.33
N THR A 286 -6.62 14.28 10.40
CA THR A 286 -6.39 15.43 11.25
C THR A 286 -6.65 15.06 12.71
N LEU A 287 -5.63 15.19 13.56
CA LEU A 287 -5.74 14.89 15.00
C LEU A 287 -6.28 16.07 15.81
N ARG A 288 -6.21 17.29 15.25
CA ARG A 288 -6.53 18.56 15.90
C ARG A 288 -7.08 19.52 14.85
N PRO A 289 -8.15 20.27 15.13
CA PRO A 289 -8.64 21.29 14.21
C PRO A 289 -7.51 22.28 13.86
N MET A 290 -7.40 22.62 12.58
CA MET A 290 -6.44 23.60 12.07
C MET A 290 -6.77 25.02 12.50
#